data_AF-A0A1V5TSL7-F1
#
_entry.id   AF-A0A1V5TSL7-F1
#
_cell.length_a   1.000
_cell.length_b   1.000
_cell.length_c   1.000
_cell.angle_alpha   90.00
_cell.angle_beta   90.00
_cell.angle_gamma   90.00
#
_symmetry.space_group_name_H-M   'P 1'
#
loop_
_entity.id
_entity.type
_entity.pdbx_description
1 polymer ?
#
loop_
_entity_poly.entity_id
_entity_poly.type
_entity_poly.pdbx_seq_one_letter_code
_entity_poly.pdbx_strand_id
1 'polypeptide(L)'
;MSLNFKITSVSFLLSLSIIFLLSSSASAHCDGMNGPVVKAAIKAIETGNVNYVLIWVQKADEEIIKNAFKKTLAVRKLSKEAQELADLYFYETVVRIHRAGEGEPYTGLKPADRNIDPAIIAADSSIAVKSLKPLEKVFADPIPEEIINLFNDVVTRMNYNVDDVIAGRDFVEHYVHFIHSVEHYQQASDLSHKEHSHQTETNKHNGENTMKLKIPESMKTEHDKLHEILANATKETGEIGATAKEVAKVLHNHFVKEEEIAIPPLGLLILNPK
;
A
#
# COMPACT_ATOMS: atom_id res chain seq x y z
N MET A 1 5.00 -38.63 40.21
CA MET A 1 4.02 -37.69 39.61
C MET A 1 4.76 -36.89 38.54
N SER A 2 4.80 -37.40 37.31
CA SER A 2 5.52 -36.77 36.18
C SER A 2 4.54 -35.88 35.42
N LEU A 3 4.67 -34.57 35.55
CA LEU A 3 3.84 -33.60 34.84
C LEU A 3 4.45 -33.37 33.44
N ASN A 4 3.71 -33.75 32.40
CA ASN A 4 4.10 -33.61 31.00
C ASN A 4 4.08 -32.13 30.57
N PHE A 5 5.25 -31.55 30.32
CA PHE A 5 5.39 -30.21 29.72
C PHE A 5 5.50 -30.35 28.20
N LYS A 6 4.36 -30.43 27.48
CA LYS A 6 4.34 -30.54 26.00
C LYS A 6 3.24 -29.75 25.28
N ILE A 7 2.70 -28.68 25.86
CA ILE A 7 1.60 -27.90 25.22
C ILE A 7 1.88 -26.39 25.14
N THR A 8 3.13 -25.94 25.21
CA THR A 8 3.42 -24.47 25.14
C THR A 8 3.88 -23.97 23.77
N SER A 9 4.23 -24.85 22.82
CA SER A 9 4.79 -24.41 21.53
C SER A 9 3.75 -24.18 20.42
N VAL A 10 2.58 -24.84 20.45
CA VAL A 10 1.56 -24.70 19.40
C VAL A 10 0.75 -23.41 19.57
N SER A 11 0.46 -23.00 20.80
CA SER A 11 -0.28 -21.76 21.08
C SER A 11 0.51 -20.50 20.71
N PHE A 12 1.85 -20.53 20.75
CA PHE A 12 2.69 -19.39 20.37
C PHE A 12 2.75 -19.19 18.84
N LEU A 13 2.74 -20.28 18.06
CA LEU A 13 2.69 -20.22 16.59
C LEU A 13 1.31 -19.76 16.08
N LEU A 14 0.23 -20.15 16.77
CA LEU A 14 -1.12 -19.70 16.42
C LEU A 14 -1.32 -18.21 16.71
N SER A 15 -0.78 -17.69 17.83
CA SER A 15 -0.84 -16.25 18.14
C SER A 15 -0.01 -15.39 17.18
N LEU A 16 1.13 -15.89 16.69
CA LEU A 16 1.98 -15.16 15.73
C LEU A 16 1.34 -15.09 14.33
N SER A 17 0.51 -16.08 13.98
CA SER A 17 -0.22 -16.14 12.71
C SER A 17 -1.38 -15.15 12.64
N ILE A 18 -2.03 -14.88 13.78
CA ILE A 18 -3.13 -13.91 13.88
C ILE A 18 -2.61 -12.46 13.76
N ILE A 19 -1.40 -12.18 14.24
CA ILE A 19 -0.79 -10.85 14.13
C ILE A 19 -0.49 -10.48 12.67
N PHE A 20 -0.13 -11.44 11.81
CA PHE A 20 0.06 -11.18 10.38
C PHE A 20 -1.25 -10.93 9.61
N LEU A 21 -2.38 -11.43 10.10
CA LEU A 21 -3.71 -11.23 9.51
C LEU A 21 -4.32 -9.86 9.85
N LEU A 22 -3.73 -9.13 10.79
CA LEU A 22 -4.06 -7.73 11.10
C LEU A 22 -3.14 -6.75 10.35
N SER A 23 -2.65 -7.14 9.17
CA SER A 23 -2.08 -6.16 8.25
C SER A 23 -3.22 -5.21 7.87
N SER A 24 -3.28 -4.08 8.55
CA SER A 24 -4.10 -2.93 8.20
C SER A 24 -4.00 -2.76 6.69
N SER A 25 -5.15 -2.70 6.01
CA SER A 25 -5.20 -2.34 4.59
C SER A 25 -4.32 -1.11 4.43
N ALA A 26 -3.16 -1.26 3.79
CA ALA A 26 -2.26 -0.14 3.57
C ALA A 26 -3.09 0.94 2.86
N SER A 27 -3.30 2.07 3.54
CA SER A 27 -4.24 3.09 3.07
C SER A 27 -3.83 3.50 1.67
N ALA A 28 -4.63 3.07 0.70
CA ALA A 28 -4.35 3.30 -0.71
C ALA A 28 -4.34 4.81 -1.01
N HIS A 29 -4.85 5.62 -0.10
CA HIS A 29 -4.93 7.07 -0.22
C HIS A 29 -3.54 7.71 -0.27
N CYS A 30 -2.72 7.48 0.74
CA CYS A 30 -1.41 8.12 0.92
C CYS A 30 -0.34 7.60 -0.04
N ASP A 31 -0.42 6.33 -0.46
CA ASP A 31 0.56 5.69 -1.36
C ASP A 31 0.12 5.61 -2.83
N GLY A 32 -0.92 6.35 -3.21
CA GLY A 32 -1.42 6.38 -4.57
C GLY A 32 -0.85 7.46 -5.48
N MET A 33 -0.83 7.19 -6.78
CA MET A 33 -0.36 8.13 -7.82
C MET A 33 -1.12 9.48 -7.84
N ASN A 34 -2.39 9.48 -7.46
CA ASN A 34 -3.22 10.68 -7.29
C ASN A 34 -3.45 11.06 -5.81
N GLY A 35 -2.72 10.41 -4.90
CA GLY A 35 -2.76 10.64 -3.47
C GLY A 35 -2.08 11.96 -3.04
N PRO A 36 -2.28 12.39 -1.79
CA PRO A 36 -1.79 13.68 -1.32
C PRO A 36 -0.26 13.78 -1.30
N VAL A 37 0.43 12.67 -0.99
CA VAL A 37 1.90 12.59 -0.98
C VAL A 37 2.48 12.79 -2.38
N VAL A 38 1.92 12.14 -3.41
CA VAL A 38 2.37 12.31 -4.80
C VAL A 38 2.00 13.69 -5.34
N LYS A 39 0.82 14.22 -5.00
CA LYS A 39 0.45 15.61 -5.32
C LYS A 39 1.45 16.62 -4.76
N ALA A 40 1.92 16.41 -3.53
CA ALA A 40 2.96 17.23 -2.92
C ALA A 40 4.31 17.09 -3.64
N ALA A 41 4.68 15.88 -4.07
CA ALA A 41 5.88 15.62 -4.85
C ALA A 41 5.85 16.29 -6.23
N ILE A 42 4.73 16.20 -6.95
CA ILE A 42 4.48 16.93 -8.19
C ILE A 42 4.68 18.43 -7.97
N LYS A 43 4.01 18.99 -6.96
CA LYS A 43 4.09 20.42 -6.66
C LYS A 43 5.51 20.87 -6.28
N ALA A 44 6.24 20.06 -5.52
CA ALA A 44 7.65 20.34 -5.20
C ALA A 44 8.50 20.41 -6.46
N ILE A 45 8.33 19.44 -7.36
CA ILE A 45 9.06 19.37 -8.62
C ILE A 45 8.72 20.56 -9.54
N GLU A 46 7.44 20.90 -9.67
CA GLU A 46 6.96 22.00 -10.52
C GLU A 46 7.46 23.36 -10.04
N THR A 47 7.48 23.58 -8.73
CA THR A 47 7.89 24.85 -8.12
C THR A 47 9.38 24.93 -7.82
N GLY A 48 10.09 23.79 -7.86
CA GLY A 48 11.47 23.69 -7.38
C GLY A 48 11.61 23.80 -5.85
N ASN A 49 10.50 23.79 -5.09
CA ASN A 49 10.52 23.90 -3.64
C ASN A 49 10.29 22.53 -2.97
N VAL A 50 11.35 21.93 -2.42
CA VAL A 50 11.29 20.64 -1.73
C VAL A 50 10.41 20.66 -0.48
N ASN A 51 10.16 21.83 0.13
CA ASN A 51 9.43 21.94 1.39
C ASN A 51 7.99 21.44 1.28
N TYR A 52 7.38 21.48 0.08
CA TYR A 52 6.08 20.86 -0.16
C TYR A 52 6.04 19.36 0.18
N VAL A 53 7.17 18.66 0.06
CA VAL A 53 7.31 17.24 0.38
C VAL A 53 7.86 17.01 1.79
N LEU A 54 8.74 17.88 2.28
CA LEU A 54 9.38 17.65 3.59
C LEU A 54 8.40 17.57 4.76
N ILE A 55 7.22 18.18 4.61
CA ILE A 55 6.13 18.08 5.58
C ILE A 55 5.51 16.68 5.68
N TRP A 56 5.67 15.85 4.65
CA TRP A 56 5.13 14.49 4.56
C TRP A 56 6.08 13.40 5.06
N VAL A 57 7.28 13.76 5.50
CA VAL A 57 8.28 12.80 5.99
C VAL A 57 8.80 13.18 7.35
N GLN A 58 9.31 12.21 8.08
CA GLN A 58 9.94 12.44 9.38
C GLN A 58 11.19 13.32 9.23
N LYS A 59 11.50 14.09 10.27
CA LYS A 59 12.67 14.97 10.29
C LYS A 59 13.98 14.24 9.97
N ALA A 60 14.10 12.99 10.40
CA ALA A 60 15.28 12.15 10.17
C ALA A 60 15.52 11.84 8.68
N ASP A 61 14.46 11.86 7.86
CA ASP A 61 14.52 11.46 6.45
C ASP A 61 14.70 12.64 5.49
N GLU A 62 14.78 13.88 5.99
CA GLU A 62 14.87 15.08 5.16
C GLU A 62 16.01 15.02 4.14
N GLU A 63 17.20 14.61 4.58
CA GLU A 63 18.38 14.59 3.71
C GLU A 63 18.25 13.54 2.62
N ILE A 64 17.55 12.43 2.87
CA ILE A 64 17.24 11.42 1.84
C ILE A 64 16.36 12.05 0.77
N ILE A 65 15.29 12.76 1.17
CA ILE A 65 14.37 13.41 0.24
C ILE A 65 15.03 14.56 -0.52
N LYS A 66 15.79 15.44 0.14
CA LYS A 66 16.51 16.54 -0.51
C LYS A 66 17.49 16.03 -1.58
N ASN A 67 18.20 14.95 -1.28
CA ASN A 67 19.12 14.34 -2.24
C ASN A 67 18.40 13.71 -3.42
N ALA A 68 17.31 12.96 -3.18
CA ALA A 68 16.48 12.41 -4.24
C ALA A 68 15.90 13.51 -5.12
N PHE A 69 15.37 14.59 -4.52
CA PHE A 69 14.82 15.75 -5.21
C PHE A 69 15.85 16.42 -6.13
N LYS A 70 17.07 16.68 -5.62
CA LYS A 70 18.16 17.26 -6.41
C LYS A 70 18.51 16.38 -7.62
N LYS A 71 18.59 15.06 -7.44
CA LYS A 71 18.85 14.10 -8.53
C LYS A 71 17.73 14.11 -9.55
N THR A 72 16.48 14.10 -9.11
CA THR A 72 15.30 14.17 -9.99
C THR A 72 15.31 15.44 -10.83
N LEU A 73 15.54 16.62 -10.22
CA LEU A 73 15.62 17.88 -10.97
C LEU A 73 16.78 17.92 -11.98
N ALA A 74 17.88 17.22 -11.72
CA ALA A 74 19.00 17.13 -12.66
C ALA A 74 18.69 16.20 -13.84
N VAL A 75 18.19 14.99 -13.56
CA VAL A 75 17.95 13.95 -14.58
C VAL A 75 16.75 14.29 -15.46
N ARG A 76 15.69 14.86 -14.88
CA ARG A 76 14.45 15.13 -15.62
C ARG A 76 14.59 16.13 -16.77
N LYS A 77 15.69 16.87 -16.82
CA LYS A 77 15.99 17.85 -17.87
C LYS A 77 16.64 17.23 -19.12
N LEU A 78 17.00 15.94 -19.07
CA LEU A 78 17.79 15.30 -20.13
C LEU A 78 16.93 14.88 -21.34
N SER A 79 15.74 14.32 -21.10
CA SER A 79 14.77 13.95 -22.14
C SER A 79 13.38 13.77 -21.53
N LYS A 80 12.36 13.53 -22.36
CA LYS A 80 11.00 13.26 -21.88
C LYS A 80 10.91 11.93 -21.12
N GLU A 81 11.58 10.91 -21.61
CA GLU A 81 11.67 9.59 -20.99
C GLU A 81 12.44 9.66 -19.67
N ALA A 82 13.53 10.43 -19.63
CA ALA A 82 14.28 10.68 -18.41
C ALA A 82 13.45 11.45 -17.37
N GLN A 83 12.59 12.38 -17.81
CA GLN A 83 11.64 13.06 -16.94
C GLN A 83 10.67 12.07 -16.31
N GLU A 84 10.02 11.22 -17.11
CA GLU A 84 9.04 10.25 -16.62
C GLU A 84 9.66 9.29 -15.60
N LEU A 85 10.86 8.77 -15.89
CA LEU A 85 11.57 7.89 -14.98
C LEU A 85 12.01 8.61 -13.68
N ALA A 86 12.54 9.83 -13.78
CA ALA A 86 13.00 10.59 -12.63
C ALA A 86 11.86 11.07 -11.72
N ASP A 87 10.73 11.44 -12.31
CA ASP A 87 9.52 11.84 -11.61
C ASP A 87 8.93 10.63 -10.87
N LEU A 88 8.77 9.48 -11.55
CA LEU A 88 8.27 8.24 -10.93
C LEU A 88 9.18 7.77 -9.78
N TYR A 89 10.50 7.76 -10.00
CA TYR A 89 11.49 7.45 -8.96
C TYR A 89 11.31 8.33 -7.71
N PHE A 90 11.06 9.63 -7.91
CA PHE A 90 10.84 10.53 -6.78
C PHE A 90 9.54 10.23 -6.06
N TYR A 91 8.44 9.99 -6.77
CA TYR A 91 7.15 9.65 -6.19
C TYR A 91 7.23 8.38 -5.33
N GLU A 92 7.81 7.31 -5.87
CA GLU A 92 8.02 6.06 -5.13
C GLU A 92 8.93 6.26 -3.92
N THR A 93 9.97 7.07 -4.04
CA THR A 93 10.89 7.36 -2.93
C THR A 93 10.18 8.08 -1.80
N VAL A 94 9.41 9.13 -2.10
CA VAL A 94 8.67 9.89 -1.10
C VAL A 94 7.61 9.01 -0.43
N VAL A 95 6.82 8.28 -1.21
CA VAL A 95 5.77 7.40 -0.68
C VAL A 95 6.37 6.32 0.22
N ARG A 96 7.45 5.66 -0.21
CA ARG A 96 8.10 4.62 0.61
C ARG A 96 8.60 5.17 1.95
N ILE A 97 9.17 6.37 1.96
CA ILE A 97 9.66 7.02 3.19
C ILE A 97 8.49 7.46 4.07
N HIS A 98 7.44 8.03 3.48
CA HIS A 98 6.21 8.40 4.20
C HIS A 98 5.59 7.19 4.91
N ARG A 99 5.36 6.09 4.18
CA ARG A 99 4.81 4.83 4.74
C ARG A 99 5.67 4.28 5.87
N ALA A 100 7.01 4.28 5.70
CA ALA A 100 7.91 3.88 6.77
C ALA A 100 7.77 4.77 8.03
N GLY A 101 7.54 6.08 7.84
CA GLY A 101 7.27 7.03 8.92
C GLY A 101 5.93 6.80 9.63
N GLU A 102 4.97 6.14 8.98
CA GLU A 102 3.70 5.68 9.57
C GLU A 102 3.83 4.29 10.23
N GLY A 103 5.00 3.65 10.14
CA GLY A 103 5.21 2.27 10.61
C GLY A 103 4.69 1.21 9.65
N GLU A 104 4.36 1.60 8.41
CA GLU A 104 3.66 0.78 7.44
C GLU A 104 4.57 0.30 6.29
N PRO A 105 4.37 -0.92 5.77
CA PRO A 105 5.18 -1.43 4.67
C PRO A 105 4.86 -0.72 3.35
N TYR A 106 5.89 -0.49 2.55
CA TYR A 106 5.73 -0.05 1.17
C TYR A 106 5.42 -1.24 0.26
N THR A 107 4.27 -1.22 -0.40
CA THR A 107 3.78 -2.31 -1.28
C THR A 107 3.62 -1.84 -2.73
N GLY A 108 4.43 -0.88 -3.15
CA GLY A 108 4.36 -0.26 -4.47
C GLY A 108 3.38 0.91 -4.53
N LEU A 109 3.65 1.83 -5.44
CA LEU A 109 2.80 2.99 -5.72
C LEU A 109 1.47 2.53 -6.34
N LYS A 110 0.34 2.95 -5.76
CA LYS A 110 -0.98 2.49 -6.22
C LYS A 110 -1.41 3.23 -7.49
N PRO A 111 -2.09 2.56 -8.43
CA PRO A 111 -2.50 3.17 -9.69
C PRO A 111 -3.53 4.28 -9.45
N ALA A 112 -3.59 5.24 -10.38
CA ALA A 112 -4.42 6.42 -10.25
C ALA A 112 -5.93 6.15 -10.39
N ASP A 113 -6.30 5.09 -11.11
CA ASP A 113 -7.67 4.69 -11.43
C ASP A 113 -8.27 3.70 -10.42
N ARG A 114 -7.62 3.50 -9.27
CA ARG A 114 -8.15 2.66 -8.20
C ARG A 114 -9.45 3.23 -7.64
N ASN A 115 -10.33 2.35 -7.18
CA ASN A 115 -11.52 2.73 -6.45
C ASN A 115 -11.10 3.23 -5.05
N ILE A 116 -11.25 4.53 -4.81
CA ILE A 116 -10.99 5.13 -3.49
C ILE A 116 -12.32 5.16 -2.73
N ASP A 117 -12.28 4.78 -1.47
CA ASP A 117 -13.46 4.81 -0.61
C ASP A 117 -14.10 6.22 -0.62
N PRO A 118 -15.42 6.34 -0.90
CA PRO A 118 -16.13 7.61 -0.87
C PRO A 118 -15.96 8.40 0.44
N ALA A 119 -15.79 7.72 1.58
CA ALA A 119 -15.55 8.35 2.87
C ALA A 119 -14.22 9.10 2.89
N ILE A 120 -13.19 8.56 2.26
CA ILE A 120 -11.87 9.20 2.16
C ILE A 120 -11.91 10.40 1.22
N ILE A 121 -12.60 10.29 0.09
CA ILE A 121 -12.84 11.42 -0.82
C ILE A 121 -13.61 12.53 -0.09
N ALA A 122 -14.60 12.17 0.72
CA ALA A 122 -15.37 13.10 1.53
C ALA A 122 -14.54 13.73 2.65
N ALA A 123 -13.63 13.00 3.29
CA ALA A 123 -12.74 13.52 4.32
C ALA A 123 -11.79 14.60 3.75
N ASP A 124 -11.14 14.32 2.62
CA ASP A 124 -10.30 15.29 1.90
C ASP A 124 -11.11 16.54 1.51
N SER A 125 -12.31 16.32 0.97
CA SER A 125 -13.20 17.41 0.59
C SER A 125 -13.61 18.26 1.81
N SER A 126 -13.85 17.62 2.96
CA SER A 126 -14.25 18.28 4.20
C SER A 126 -13.18 19.24 4.69
N ILE A 127 -11.90 18.82 4.64
CA ILE A 127 -10.76 19.68 4.98
C ILE A 127 -10.67 20.86 4.01
N ALA A 128 -10.77 20.59 2.71
CA ALA A 128 -10.67 21.62 1.67
C ALA A 128 -11.74 22.72 1.81
N VAL A 129 -12.98 22.35 2.14
CA VAL A 129 -14.10 23.30 2.30
C VAL A 129 -14.31 23.74 3.75
N LYS A 130 -13.50 23.26 4.69
CA LYS A 130 -13.61 23.52 6.14
C LYS A 130 -15.03 23.25 6.69
N SER A 131 -15.64 22.14 6.26
CA SER A 131 -16.96 21.70 6.72
C SER A 131 -17.08 20.19 6.65
N LEU A 132 -17.70 19.57 7.66
CA LEU A 132 -17.99 18.13 7.69
C LEU A 132 -19.15 17.69 6.77
N LYS A 133 -19.83 18.63 6.10
CA LYS A 133 -20.95 18.34 5.19
C LYS A 133 -20.67 17.26 4.13
N PRO A 134 -19.46 17.13 3.55
CA PRO A 134 -19.17 16.02 2.66
C PRO A 134 -19.22 14.66 3.37
N LEU A 135 -18.69 14.55 4.60
CA LEU A 135 -18.73 13.31 5.37
C LEU A 135 -20.16 12.95 5.82
N GLU A 136 -20.97 13.94 6.20
CA GLU A 136 -22.39 13.75 6.56
C GLU A 136 -23.22 13.10 5.44
N LYS A 137 -22.78 13.22 4.17
CA LYS A 137 -23.47 12.63 3.01
C LYS A 137 -23.09 11.17 2.75
N VAL A 138 -21.97 10.72 3.30
CA VAL A 138 -21.40 9.39 3.02
C VAL A 138 -21.58 8.46 4.21
N PHE A 139 -21.48 8.97 5.43
CA PHE A 139 -21.68 8.16 6.62
C PHE A 139 -23.17 7.78 6.77
N ALA A 140 -23.42 6.50 7.04
CA ALA A 140 -24.76 5.99 7.35
C ALA A 140 -25.21 6.44 8.75
N ASP A 141 -24.26 6.53 9.68
CA ASP A 141 -24.45 6.93 11.08
C ASP A 141 -23.96 8.36 11.32
N PRO A 142 -24.41 9.02 12.41
CA PRO A 142 -23.87 10.32 12.82
C PRO A 142 -22.34 10.28 12.96
N ILE A 143 -21.66 11.36 12.56
CA ILE A 143 -20.21 11.48 12.69
C ILE A 143 -19.82 11.42 14.18
N PRO A 144 -18.94 10.50 14.60
CA PRO A 144 -18.45 10.43 15.98
C PRO A 144 -17.76 11.72 16.44
N GLU A 145 -17.92 12.06 17.72
CA GLU A 145 -17.30 13.25 18.33
C GLU A 145 -15.77 13.26 18.16
N GLU A 146 -15.12 12.10 18.22
CA GLU A 146 -13.68 11.96 17.98
C GLU A 146 -13.26 12.44 16.57
N ILE A 147 -13.99 12.03 15.53
CA ILE A 147 -13.73 12.46 14.14
C ILE A 147 -13.98 13.96 13.98
N ILE A 148 -14.99 14.50 14.66
CA ILE A 148 -15.26 15.95 14.67
C ILE A 148 -14.09 16.72 15.28
N ASN A 149 -13.54 16.24 16.40
CA ASN A 149 -12.39 16.87 17.07
C ASN A 149 -11.14 16.82 16.20
N LEU A 150 -10.82 15.65 15.62
CA LEU A 150 -9.70 15.49 14.70
C LEU A 150 -9.83 16.41 13.47
N PHE A 151 -11.02 16.53 12.90
CA PHE A 151 -11.30 17.46 11.81
C PHE A 151 -10.98 18.91 12.19
N ASN A 152 -11.42 19.36 13.37
CA ASN A 152 -11.15 20.71 13.85
C ASN A 152 -9.65 20.96 14.04
N ASP A 153 -8.93 19.98 14.59
CA ASP A 153 -7.47 20.07 14.75
C ASP A 153 -6.77 20.24 13.39
N VAL A 154 -7.16 19.46 12.37
CA VAL A 154 -6.63 19.60 11.00
C VAL A 154 -6.92 21.00 10.44
N VAL A 155 -8.15 21.49 10.57
CA VAL A 155 -8.55 22.80 10.02
C VAL A 155 -7.82 23.96 10.70
N THR A 156 -7.55 23.89 12.01
CA THR A 156 -6.80 24.94 12.71
C THR A 156 -5.33 24.98 12.29
N ARG A 157 -4.78 23.84 11.86
CA ARG A 157 -3.36 23.69 11.47
C ARG A 157 -3.09 23.88 9.98
N MET A 158 -4.10 23.80 9.13
CA MET A 158 -3.91 23.81 7.67
C MET A 158 -3.33 25.11 7.08
N ASN A 159 -3.32 26.20 7.85
CA ASN A 159 -2.77 27.48 7.41
C ASN A 159 -1.37 27.70 8.00
N TYR A 160 -0.37 27.09 7.37
CA TYR A 160 1.05 27.25 7.67
C TYR A 160 1.80 27.87 6.49
N ASN A 161 2.98 28.44 6.77
CA ASN A 161 3.91 28.84 5.72
C ASN A 161 4.61 27.58 5.18
N VAL A 162 4.65 27.39 3.86
CA VAL A 162 5.31 26.24 3.24
C VAL A 162 6.77 26.07 3.67
N ASP A 163 7.47 27.17 3.98
CA ASP A 163 8.86 27.12 4.43
C ASP A 163 9.00 26.82 5.93
N ASP A 164 7.91 26.86 6.68
CA ASP A 164 7.82 26.33 8.04
C ASP A 164 7.48 24.84 7.99
N VAL A 165 8.49 24.03 7.70
CA VAL A 165 8.35 22.57 7.59
C VAL A 165 7.87 21.94 8.90
N ILE A 166 8.16 22.56 10.06
CA ILE A 166 7.74 22.04 11.36
C ILE A 166 6.22 22.20 11.51
N ALA A 167 5.69 23.39 11.23
CA ALA A 167 4.24 23.62 11.23
C ALA A 167 3.53 22.75 10.19
N GLY A 168 4.14 22.56 9.01
CA GLY A 168 3.60 21.69 7.99
C GLY A 168 3.56 20.20 8.41
N ARG A 169 4.57 19.71 9.13
CA ARG A 169 4.54 18.34 9.69
C ARG A 169 3.45 18.17 10.74
N ASP A 170 3.30 19.16 11.62
CA ASP A 170 2.23 19.17 12.62
C ASP A 170 0.84 19.11 11.95
N PHE A 171 0.64 19.84 10.84
CA PHE A 171 -0.55 19.69 10.02
C PHE A 171 -0.71 18.27 9.43
N VAL A 172 0.35 17.71 8.81
CA VAL A 172 0.27 16.39 8.15
C VAL A 172 0.02 15.27 9.16
N GLU A 173 0.60 15.33 10.35
CA GLU A 173 0.36 14.35 11.42
C GLU A 173 -1.13 14.28 11.78
N HIS A 174 -1.76 15.43 12.02
CA HIS A 174 -3.19 15.48 12.33
C HIS A 174 -4.05 15.12 11.11
N TYR A 175 -3.63 15.50 9.90
CA TYR A 175 -4.30 15.13 8.65
C TYR A 175 -4.36 13.60 8.49
N VAL A 176 -3.22 12.93 8.62
CA VAL A 176 -3.11 11.46 8.50
C VAL A 176 -3.97 10.79 9.57
N HIS A 177 -3.91 11.27 10.82
CA HIS A 177 -4.71 10.71 11.90
C HIS A 177 -6.23 10.86 11.64
N PHE A 178 -6.67 12.00 11.13
CA PHE A 178 -8.07 12.21 10.74
C PHE A 178 -8.49 11.27 9.61
N ILE A 179 -7.69 11.14 8.55
CA ILE A 179 -7.99 10.26 7.41
C ILE A 179 -8.09 8.80 7.87
N HIS A 180 -7.12 8.30 8.65
CA HIS A 180 -7.16 6.93 9.18
C HIS A 180 -8.34 6.70 10.11
N SER A 181 -8.75 7.70 10.89
CA SER A 181 -9.93 7.58 11.77
C SER A 181 -11.23 7.46 10.97
N VAL A 182 -11.37 8.23 9.88
CA VAL A 182 -12.49 8.09 8.94
C VAL A 182 -12.48 6.71 8.27
N GLU A 183 -11.30 6.24 7.83
CA GLU A 183 -11.14 4.93 7.21
C GLU A 183 -11.57 3.79 8.15
N HIS A 184 -11.07 3.79 9.38
CA HIS A 184 -11.42 2.78 10.38
C HIS A 184 -12.91 2.79 10.72
N TYR A 185 -13.51 3.97 10.83
CA TYR A 185 -14.94 4.10 11.10
C TYR A 185 -15.79 3.52 9.97
N GLN A 186 -15.47 3.84 8.72
CA GLN A 186 -16.18 3.31 7.56
C GLN A 186 -16.05 1.78 7.46
N GLN A 187 -14.84 1.25 7.66
CA GLN A 187 -14.60 -0.19 7.63
C GLN A 187 -15.42 -0.93 8.72
N ALA A 188 -15.50 -0.37 9.93
CA ALA A 188 -16.29 -0.94 11.01
C ALA A 188 -17.80 -0.91 10.70
N SER A 189 -18.31 0.19 10.13
CA SER A 189 -19.70 0.31 9.70
C SER A 189 -20.05 -0.72 8.61
N ASP A 190 -19.21 -0.86 7.58
CA ASP A 190 -19.40 -1.83 6.50
C ASP A 190 -19.45 -3.29 7.00
N LEU A 191 -18.61 -3.63 8.00
CA LEU A 191 -18.63 -4.94 8.64
C LEU A 191 -19.95 -5.17 9.41
N SER A 192 -20.39 -4.18 10.18
CA SER A 192 -21.66 -4.27 10.93
C SER A 192 -22.88 -4.45 10.00
N HIS A 193 -22.90 -3.76 8.86
CA HIS A 193 -23.97 -3.89 7.87
C HIS A 193 -23.96 -5.26 7.17
N LYS A 194 -22.77 -5.83 6.93
CA LYS A 194 -22.64 -7.20 6.37
C LYS A 194 -23.13 -8.25 7.37
N GLU A 195 -22.79 -8.13 8.65
CA GLU A 195 -23.25 -9.07 9.69
C GLU A 195 -24.78 -9.03 9.88
N HIS A 196 -25.40 -7.84 9.78
CA HIS A 196 -26.85 -7.70 9.85
C HIS A 196 -27.60 -8.16 8.58
N SER A 197 -26.94 -8.27 7.43
CA SER A 197 -27.56 -8.76 6.19
C SER A 197 -27.66 -10.30 6.08
N HIS A 198 -27.07 -11.07 7.01
CA HIS A 198 -26.96 -12.53 6.88
C HIS A 198 -28.05 -13.37 7.59
N GLN A 199 -29.14 -12.75 8.07
CA GLN A 199 -30.31 -13.48 8.61
C GLN A 199 -31.56 -13.36 7.74
N THR A 200 -31.48 -13.64 6.43
CA THR A 200 -32.57 -14.35 5.73
C THR A 200 -32.05 -14.83 4.37
N GLU A 201 -32.38 -16.07 4.04
CA GLU A 201 -32.21 -16.77 2.75
C GLU A 201 -31.29 -17.99 2.80
N THR A 202 -31.86 -19.05 3.38
CA THR A 202 -31.62 -20.41 2.88
C THR A 202 -32.20 -20.51 1.47
N ASN A 203 -31.36 -20.47 0.44
CA ASN A 203 -31.68 -21.15 -0.80
C ASN A 203 -30.44 -21.67 -1.53
N LYS A 204 -30.52 -22.97 -1.85
CA LYS A 204 -29.55 -23.76 -2.61
C LYS A 204 -29.23 -23.09 -3.95
N HIS A 205 -27.93 -22.94 -4.25
CA HIS A 205 -27.47 -23.08 -5.63
C HIS A 205 -26.28 -24.03 -5.69
N ASN A 206 -26.57 -25.19 -6.28
CA ASN A 206 -25.63 -26.16 -6.81
C ASN A 206 -24.97 -25.58 -8.06
N GLY A 207 -23.65 -25.76 -8.22
CA GLY A 207 -22.97 -25.52 -9.49
C GLY A 207 -21.58 -24.92 -9.35
N GLU A 208 -20.61 -25.73 -8.91
CA GLU A 208 -19.20 -25.47 -9.20
C GLU A 208 -19.01 -25.35 -10.71
N ASN A 209 -18.64 -24.16 -11.17
CA ASN A 209 -17.88 -24.03 -12.41
C ASN A 209 -16.67 -23.16 -12.10
N THR A 210 -15.66 -23.77 -11.48
CA THR A 210 -14.34 -23.15 -11.31
C THR A 210 -13.79 -22.88 -12.70
N MET A 211 -13.92 -21.65 -13.17
CA MET A 211 -13.24 -21.19 -14.36
C MET A 211 -11.74 -21.30 -14.08
N LYS A 212 -11.08 -22.36 -14.58
CA LYS A 212 -9.62 -22.49 -14.51
C LYS A 212 -9.01 -21.31 -15.26
N LEU A 213 -8.51 -20.33 -14.51
CA LEU A 213 -7.76 -19.20 -15.06
C LEU A 213 -6.55 -19.77 -15.80
N LYS A 214 -6.51 -19.59 -17.12
CA LYS A 214 -5.42 -20.09 -17.95
C LYS A 214 -4.25 -19.11 -17.86
N ILE A 215 -3.12 -19.60 -17.36
CA ILE A 215 -1.86 -18.87 -17.30
C ILE A 215 -1.43 -18.49 -18.73
N PRO A 216 -0.96 -17.25 -18.98
CA PRO A 216 -0.35 -16.88 -20.25
C PRO A 216 0.81 -17.80 -20.65
N GLU A 217 0.80 -18.29 -21.89
CA GLU A 217 1.83 -19.23 -22.37
C GLU A 217 3.24 -18.60 -22.34
N SER A 218 3.36 -17.30 -22.59
CA SER A 218 4.63 -16.56 -22.51
C SER A 218 5.19 -16.58 -21.08
N MET A 219 4.34 -16.35 -20.07
CA MET A 219 4.77 -16.36 -18.67
C MET A 219 5.12 -17.78 -18.21
N LYS A 220 4.33 -18.77 -18.61
CA LYS A 220 4.63 -20.17 -18.32
C LYS A 220 5.98 -20.58 -18.91
N THR A 221 6.24 -20.19 -20.16
CA THR A 221 7.51 -20.50 -20.84
C THR A 221 8.71 -19.83 -20.16
N GLU A 222 8.59 -18.56 -19.77
CA GLU A 222 9.67 -17.84 -19.08
C GLU A 222 9.93 -18.40 -17.68
N HIS A 223 8.86 -18.69 -16.94
CA HIS A 223 8.91 -19.32 -15.63
C HIS A 223 9.60 -20.68 -15.69
N ASP A 224 9.13 -21.58 -16.56
CA ASP A 224 9.71 -22.91 -16.76
C ASP A 224 11.20 -22.83 -17.14
N LYS A 225 11.57 -21.85 -17.97
CA LYS A 225 12.97 -21.62 -18.38
C LYS A 225 13.86 -21.17 -17.22
N LEU A 226 13.38 -20.30 -16.33
CA LEU A 226 14.13 -19.87 -15.15
C LEU A 226 14.34 -21.03 -14.17
N HIS A 227 13.31 -21.86 -13.98
CA HIS A 227 13.40 -23.10 -13.22
C HIS A 227 14.43 -24.06 -13.79
N GLU A 228 14.42 -24.25 -15.11
CA GLU A 228 15.38 -25.11 -15.80
C GLU A 228 16.82 -24.59 -15.67
N ILE A 229 17.05 -23.29 -15.81
CA ILE A 229 18.37 -22.66 -15.65
C ILE A 229 18.91 -22.92 -14.25
N LEU A 230 18.11 -22.68 -13.21
CA LEU A 230 18.55 -22.91 -11.84
C LEU A 230 18.76 -24.39 -11.55
N ALA A 231 17.86 -25.26 -12.03
CA ALA A 231 17.99 -26.71 -11.90
C ALA A 231 19.28 -27.22 -12.56
N ASN A 232 19.65 -26.70 -13.73
CA ASN A 232 20.89 -27.06 -14.40
C ASN A 232 22.11 -26.49 -13.66
N ALA A 233 22.04 -25.25 -13.16
CA ALA A 233 23.10 -24.68 -12.33
C ALA A 233 23.34 -25.51 -11.05
N THR A 234 22.32 -26.14 -10.46
CA THR A 234 22.50 -27.02 -9.29
C THR A 234 23.27 -28.32 -9.61
N LYS A 235 23.37 -28.70 -10.88
CA LYS A 235 24.11 -29.89 -11.35
C LYS A 235 25.58 -29.59 -11.64
N GLU A 236 25.97 -28.31 -11.68
CA GLU A 236 27.36 -27.91 -11.87
C GLU A 236 28.25 -28.37 -10.71
N THR A 237 29.54 -28.50 -10.99
CA THR A 237 30.54 -28.88 -9.97
C THR A 237 31.20 -27.65 -9.34
N GLY A 238 31.79 -27.83 -8.17
CA GLY A 238 32.48 -26.76 -7.46
C GLY A 238 31.55 -25.73 -6.82
N GLU A 239 32.07 -24.52 -6.63
CA GLU A 239 31.41 -23.45 -5.86
C GLU A 239 30.11 -22.98 -6.50
N ILE A 240 30.01 -23.00 -7.83
CA ILE A 240 28.82 -22.59 -8.59
C ILE A 240 27.64 -23.51 -8.28
N GLY A 241 27.85 -24.83 -8.35
CA GLY A 241 26.79 -25.80 -8.05
C GLY A 241 26.38 -25.80 -6.58
N ALA A 242 27.33 -25.60 -5.65
CA ALA A 242 27.03 -25.45 -4.23
C ALA A 242 26.18 -24.21 -3.96
N THR A 243 26.56 -23.06 -4.55
CA THR A 243 25.81 -21.80 -4.41
C THR A 243 24.43 -21.89 -5.05
N ALA A 244 24.32 -22.49 -6.23
CA ALA A 244 23.04 -22.69 -6.92
C ALA A 244 22.07 -23.56 -6.11
N LYS A 245 22.56 -24.56 -5.36
CA LYS A 245 21.73 -25.37 -4.45
C LYS A 245 21.18 -24.57 -3.27
N GLU A 246 21.98 -23.69 -2.68
CA GLU A 246 21.52 -22.81 -1.61
C GLU A 246 20.50 -21.78 -2.12
N VAL A 247 20.75 -21.22 -3.31
CA VAL A 247 19.78 -20.33 -3.98
C VAL A 247 18.47 -21.07 -4.26
N ALA A 248 18.52 -22.29 -4.81
CA ALA A 248 17.34 -23.11 -5.05
C ALA A 248 16.57 -23.41 -3.76
N LYS A 249 17.27 -23.68 -2.65
CA LYS A 249 16.66 -23.94 -1.35
C LYS A 249 15.94 -22.72 -0.79
N VAL A 250 16.52 -21.52 -0.91
CA VAL A 250 15.90 -20.27 -0.47
C VAL A 250 14.69 -19.92 -1.35
N LEU A 251 14.82 -20.09 -2.67
CA LEU A 251 13.80 -19.68 -3.62
C LEU A 251 12.66 -20.69 -3.79
N HIS A 252 12.83 -21.96 -3.38
CA HIS A 252 11.82 -23.00 -3.59
C HIS A 252 10.42 -22.59 -3.08
N ASN A 253 10.34 -22.03 -1.87
CA ASN A 253 9.07 -21.58 -1.30
C ASN A 253 8.47 -20.37 -2.06
N HIS A 254 9.32 -19.54 -2.67
CA HIS A 254 8.86 -18.43 -3.51
C HIS A 254 8.27 -18.94 -4.81
N PHE A 255 8.93 -19.90 -5.47
CA PHE A 255 8.42 -20.50 -6.71
C PHE A 255 7.07 -21.22 -6.52
N VAL A 256 6.93 -21.99 -5.43
CA VAL A 256 5.65 -22.66 -5.13
C VAL A 256 4.53 -21.63 -4.95
N LYS A 257 4.77 -20.56 -4.18
CA LYS A 257 3.78 -19.48 -3.99
C LYS A 257 3.51 -18.71 -5.27
N GLU A 258 4.51 -18.55 -6.12
CA GLU A 258 4.37 -17.92 -7.42
C GLU A 258 3.42 -18.73 -8.32
N GLU A 259 3.61 -20.04 -8.40
CA GLU A 259 2.73 -20.94 -9.17
C GLU A 259 1.31 -21.07 -8.60
N GLU A 260 1.17 -21.12 -7.27
CA GLU A 260 -0.12 -21.33 -6.62
C GLU A 260 -0.95 -20.05 -6.50
N ILE A 261 -0.30 -18.89 -6.33
CA ILE A 261 -0.97 -17.65 -5.91
C ILE A 261 -0.73 -16.50 -6.88
N ALA A 262 0.51 -16.29 -7.36
CA ALA A 262 0.87 -15.08 -8.09
C ALA A 262 0.56 -15.16 -9.59
N ILE A 263 0.86 -16.29 -10.23
CA ILE A 263 0.68 -16.49 -11.68
C ILE A 263 -0.79 -16.70 -12.07
N PRO A 264 -1.63 -17.46 -11.34
CA PRO A 264 -3.01 -17.74 -11.77
C PRO A 264 -3.89 -16.50 -12.01
N PRO A 265 -3.86 -15.45 -11.15
CA PRO A 265 -4.62 -14.22 -11.40
C PRO A 265 -4.21 -13.47 -12.68
N LEU A 266 -2.97 -13.62 -13.16
CA LEU A 266 -2.50 -13.00 -14.41
C LEU A 266 -3.19 -13.57 -15.65
N GLY A 267 -3.81 -14.75 -15.55
CA GLY A 267 -4.69 -15.30 -16.59
C GLY A 267 -5.91 -14.41 -16.89
N LEU A 268 -6.31 -13.54 -15.97
CA LEU A 268 -7.37 -12.55 -16.18
C LEU A 268 -7.00 -11.49 -17.23
N LEU A 269 -5.70 -11.25 -17.46
CA LEU A 269 -5.22 -10.29 -18.46
C LEU A 269 -5.48 -10.77 -19.90
N ILE A 270 -5.66 -12.07 -20.12
CA ILE A 270 -5.94 -12.66 -21.45
C ILE A 270 -7.44 -12.71 -21.74
N LEU A 271 -8.29 -12.76 -20.71
CA LEU A 271 -9.74 -12.92 -20.87
C LEU A 271 -10.45 -11.64 -21.32
N ASN A 272 -9.75 -10.51 -21.39
CA ASN A 272 -10.23 -9.25 -21.97
C ASN A 272 -9.41 -8.86 -23.21
N PRO A 273 -9.53 -9.57 -24.35
CA PRO A 273 -9.13 -8.98 -25.61
C PRO A 273 -10.08 -7.82 -25.92
N LYS A 274 -9.52 -6.66 -26.28
CA LYS A 274 -10.29 -5.54 -26.86
C LYS A 274 -11.03 -5.98 -28.13
#